data_AF-A0A973JDM4-F1
#
_entry.id   AF-A0A973JDM4-F1
#
_cell.length_a   1.000
_cell.length_b   1.000
_cell.length_c   1.000
_cell.angle_alpha   90.00
_cell.angle_beta   90.00
_cell.angle_gamma   90.00
#
_symmetry.space_group_name_H-M   'P 1'
#
loop_
_entity.id
_entity.type
_entity.pdbx_description
1 polymer ?
#
loop_
_entity_poly.entity_id
_entity_poly.type
_entity_poly.pdbx_seq_one_letter_code
_entity_poly.pdbx_strand_id
1 'polypeptide(L)' 'VESSRNRLSGGAGLGLAICRTIVEAHGGSITAQPSSLGGVVIRIELPQVGD' A
#
# COMPACT_ATOMS: atom_id res chain seq x y z
N VAL A 1 17.38 -8.72 -14.52
CA VAL A 1 16.07 -8.24 -15.02
C VAL A 1 15.01 -8.70 -14.03
N GLU A 2 14.31 -7.75 -13.42
CA GLU A 2 13.47 -7.92 -12.22
C GLU A 2 12.25 -8.83 -12.43
N SER A 3 12.14 -9.88 -11.60
CA SER A 3 11.11 -10.94 -11.61
C SER A 3 9.69 -10.44 -11.30
N SER A 4 9.55 -9.20 -10.80
CA SER A 4 8.28 -8.61 -10.39
C SER A 4 7.29 -8.38 -11.55
N ARG A 5 7.76 -8.34 -12.82
CA ARG A 5 6.89 -8.07 -13.98
C ARG A 5 6.13 -9.27 -14.55
N ASN A 6 6.28 -10.48 -13.99
CA ASN A 6 5.52 -11.63 -14.45
C ASN A 6 4.13 -11.68 -13.78
N ARG A 7 3.14 -11.03 -14.41
CA ARG A 7 1.72 -11.02 -13.96
C ARG A 7 1.08 -12.42 -13.87
N LEU A 8 1.68 -13.44 -14.51
CA LEU A 8 1.17 -14.81 -14.55
C LEU A 8 1.46 -15.63 -13.27
N SER A 9 2.44 -15.22 -12.45
CA SER A 9 2.83 -15.99 -11.26
C SER A 9 2.08 -15.60 -9.98
N GLY A 10 1.32 -14.49 -9.99
CA GLY A 10 0.93 -13.82 -8.76
C GLY A 10 2.19 -13.34 -8.02
N GLY A 11 2.43 -12.03 -7.99
CA GLY A 11 3.54 -11.51 -7.18
C GLY A 11 3.40 -12.03 -5.74
N ALA A 12 4.51 -12.22 -5.03
CA ALA A 12 4.54 -12.83 -3.69
C ALA A 12 3.86 -11.98 -2.58
N GLY A 13 2.92 -11.10 -2.92
CA GLY A 13 2.20 -10.24 -1.97
C GLY A 13 3.04 -9.11 -1.38
N LEU A 14 4.28 -8.93 -1.84
CA LEU A 14 5.25 -8.02 -1.24
C LEU A 14 4.91 -6.53 -1.36
N GLY A 15 4.18 -6.13 -2.42
CA GLY A 15 3.94 -4.70 -2.69
C GLY A 15 3.29 -3.97 -1.51
N LEU A 16 2.16 -4.49 -1.02
CA LEU A 16 1.45 -3.88 0.12
C LEU A 16 2.20 -4.03 1.44
N ALA A 17 2.96 -5.11 1.62
CA ALA A 17 3.81 -5.28 2.80
C ALA A 17 4.90 -4.19 2.86
N ILE A 18 5.56 -3.92 1.74
CA ILE A 18 6.55 -2.84 1.62
C ILE A 18 5.90 -1.48 1.86
N CYS A 19 4.75 -1.21 1.22
CA CYS A 19 4.01 0.04 1.44
C CYS A 19 3.67 0.25 2.92
N ARG A 20 3.20 -0.80 3.61
CA ARG A 20 2.89 -0.76 5.03
C ARG A 20 4.11 -0.38 5.87
N THR A 21 5.24 -1.06 5.67
CA THR A 21 6.48 -0.75 6.39
C THR A 21 6.92 0.71 6.18
N ILE A 22 6.83 1.22 4.95
CA ILE A 22 7.18 2.60 4.65
C ILE A 22 6.24 3.57 5.37
N VAL A 23 4.92 3.37 5.28
CA VAL A 23 3.93 4.25 5.90
C VAL A 23 4.06 4.26 7.42
N GLU A 24 4.23 3.10 8.06
CA GLU A 24 4.45 2.98 9.50
C GLU A 24 5.75 3.67 9.94
N ALA A 25 6.83 3.56 9.16
CA ALA A 25 8.09 4.26 9.44
C ALA A 25 7.98 5.79 9.41
N HIS A 26 6.99 6.33 8.70
CA HIS A 26 6.68 7.77 8.69
C HIS A 26 5.61 8.16 9.72
N GLY A 27 5.27 7.26 10.65
CA GLY A 27 4.25 7.49 11.68
C GLY A 27 2.82 7.53 11.14
N GLY A 28 2.60 7.02 9.93
CA GLY A 28 1.29 6.96 9.29
C GLY A 28 0.58 5.63 9.45
N SER A 29 -0.57 5.53 8.77
CA SER A 29 -1.37 4.31 8.66
C SER A 29 -1.78 4.05 7.20
N ILE A 30 -1.95 2.77 6.86
CA ILE A 30 -2.47 2.32 5.56
C ILE A 30 -3.63 1.34 5.79
N THR A 31 -4.74 1.56 5.09
CA THR A 31 -5.93 0.69 5.17
C THR A 31 -6.49 0.39 3.78
N ALA A 32 -7.20 -0.73 3.67
CA ALA A 32 -7.91 -1.13 2.45
C ALA A 32 -9.39 -1.31 2.78
N GLN A 33 -10.27 -0.72 1.97
CA GLN A 33 -11.72 -0.79 2.16
C GLN A 33 -12.46 -0.86 0.82
N PRO A 34 -13.71 -1.35 0.80
CA PRO A 34 -14.55 -1.28 -0.40
C PRO A 34 -14.71 0.16 -0.88
N SER A 35 -14.64 0.36 -2.20
CA SER A 35 -14.88 1.66 -2.84
C SER A 35 -16.34 1.83 -3.21
N SER A 36 -16.90 3.04 -3.03
CA SER A 36 -18.21 3.39 -3.56
C SER A 36 -18.26 3.40 -5.09
N LEU A 37 -17.11 3.51 -5.75
CA LEU A 37 -16.96 3.41 -7.21
C LEU A 37 -16.80 1.96 -7.70
N GLY A 38 -16.86 0.98 -6.78
CA GLY A 38 -16.48 -0.41 -7.05
C GLY A 38 -14.98 -0.66 -6.90
N GLY A 39 -14.60 -1.90 -6.59
CA GLY A 39 -13.21 -2.27 -6.30
C GLY A 39 -12.76 -1.86 -4.89
N VAL A 40 -11.49 -1.48 -4.74
CA VAL A 40 -10.83 -1.20 -3.45
C VAL A 40 -10.32 0.24 -3.39
N VAL A 41 -10.53 0.90 -2.26
CA VAL A 41 -9.84 2.13 -1.87
C VAL A 41 -8.69 1.76 -0.95
N ILE A 42 -7.49 2.21 -1.30
CA ILE A 42 -6.33 2.19 -0.39
C ILE A 42 -6.20 3.60 0.18
N ARG A 43 -6.36 3.73 1.50
CA ARG A 43 -6.26 5.02 2.21
C ARG A 43 -4.95 5.05 2.99
N ILE A 44 -4.19 6.12 2.81
CA ILE A 44 -2.95 6.40 3.54
C ILE A 44 -3.15 7.70 4.32
N GLU A 45 -2.81 7.68 5.61
CA GLU A 45 -2.85 8.85 6.48
C GLU A 45 -1.45 9.06 7.05
N LEU A 46 -0.92 10.27 6.92
CA LEU A 46 0.41 10.65 7.40
C LEU A 46 0.27 11.84 8.37
N PRO A 47 1.12 11.93 9.41
CA PRO A 47 1.21 13.12 10.23
C PRO A 47 1.54 14.34 9.37
N GLN A 48 0.85 15.46 9.60
CA GLN A 48 1.24 16.74 9.01
C GLN A 48 2.49 17.24 9.73
N VAL A 49 3.51 17.65 8.98
CA VAL A 49 4.70 18.29 9.57
C VAL A 49 4.31 19.72 9.94
N GLY A 50 4.07 19.97 11.23
CA GLY A 50 3.83 21.31 11.78
C GLY A 50 2.71 21.35 12.82
N ASP A 51 3.10 21.19 14.09
CA ASP A 51 2.85 22.09 15.23
C ASP A 51 3.98 21.90 16.26
#